data_AF-A0A5B6YFG6-F1
#
_entry.id   AF-A0A5B6YFG6-F1
#
_cell.length_a   1.000
_cell.length_b   1.000
_cell.length_c   1.000
_cell.angle_alpha   90.00
_cell.angle_beta   90.00
_cell.angle_gamma   90.00
#
_symmetry.space_group_name_H-M   'P 1'
#
loop_
_entity.id
_entity.type
_entity.pdbx_description
1 polymer ?
#
loop_
_entity_poly.entity_id
_entity_poly.type
_entity_poly.pdbx_seq_one_letter_code
_entity_poly.pdbx_strand_id
1 'polypeptide(L)' 'YLPTGPELTQSGQLYDITGDKMKLLLNFPMIGEPHYAQAIDAKLIRDKQVKFYKLAENHHPMVARSEAETNVSRAGKTV' A
#
# COMPACT_ATOMS: atom_id res chain seq x y z
N TYR A 1 4.01 20.17 -13.36
CA TYR A 1 5.06 19.13 -13.41
C TYR A 1 5.68 19.10 -14.80
N LEU A 2 6.81 18.41 -14.99
CA LEU A 2 7.29 18.13 -16.34
C LEU A 2 6.20 17.37 -17.12
N PRO A 3 6.04 17.61 -18.44
CA PRO A 3 5.05 16.92 -19.24
C PRO A 3 5.38 15.42 -19.33
N THR A 4 4.40 14.56 -19.06
CA THR A 4 4.54 13.09 -19.03
C THR A 4 3.81 12.37 -20.16
N GLY A 5 3.36 13.10 -21.17
CA GLY A 5 2.53 12.57 -22.26
C GLY A 5 1.07 12.98 -22.14
N PRO A 6 0.16 12.33 -22.89
CA PRO A 6 -1.26 12.69 -22.93
C PRO A 6 -2.00 12.51 -21.60
N GLU A 7 -1.57 11.56 -20.78
CA GLU A 7 -2.10 11.35 -19.43
C GLU A 7 -1.30 12.15 -18.42
N LEU A 8 -2.00 13.08 -17.74
CA LEU A 8 -1.41 13.96 -16.74
C LEU A 8 -1.81 13.51 -15.33
N THR A 9 -0.88 13.67 -14.40
CA THR A 9 -1.13 13.50 -12.98
C THR A 9 -1.91 14.70 -12.42
N GLN A 10 -2.83 14.45 -11.49
CA GLN A 10 -3.52 15.49 -10.74
C GLN A 10 -2.60 16.12 -9.70
N SER A 11 -2.88 17.37 -9.31
CA SER A 11 -2.09 18.10 -8.31
C SER A 11 -2.60 17.80 -6.90
N GLY A 12 -1.83 17.05 -6.11
CA GLY A 12 -2.01 16.95 -4.67
C GLY A 12 -1.25 18.06 -3.95
N GLN A 13 -1.94 18.87 -3.16
CA GLN A 13 -1.33 20.01 -2.48
C GLN A 13 -1.50 19.90 -0.97
N LEU A 14 -0.38 19.95 -0.24
CA LEU A 14 -0.36 20.01 1.22
C LEU A 14 -0.25 21.47 1.66
N TYR A 15 -1.24 21.92 2.41
CA TYR A 15 -1.26 23.26 2.99
C TYR A 15 -1.10 23.19 4.50
N ASP A 16 -0.20 24.00 5.05
CA ASP A 16 -0.16 24.32 6.47
C ASP A 16 -1.25 25.35 6.80
N ILE A 17 -2.10 24.99 7.76
CA ILE A 17 -3.18 25.83 8.27
C ILE A 17 -3.05 26.09 9.78
N THR A 18 -1.89 25.84 10.40
CA THR A 18 -1.72 26.00 11.86
C THR A 18 -1.54 27.45 12.32
N GLY A 19 -1.28 28.38 11.40
CA GLY A 19 -1.12 29.81 11.68
C GLY A 19 -2.19 30.68 11.00
N ASP A 20 -2.04 31.99 11.11
CA ASP A 20 -3.04 32.96 10.63
C ASP A 20 -3.22 33.00 9.10
N LYS A 21 -2.24 32.48 8.35
CA LYS A 21 -2.26 32.42 6.90
C LYS A 21 -1.87 31.02 6.43
N MET A 22 -2.70 30.49 5.53
CA MET A 22 -2.45 29.22 4.85
C MET A 22 -1.14 29.31 4.04
N LYS A 23 -0.31 28.26 4.12
CA LYS A 23 0.95 28.17 3.36
C LYS A 23 0.99 26.87 2.57
N LEU A 24 1.25 26.95 1.27
CA LEU A 24 1.54 25.77 0.47
C LEU A 24 2.89 25.20 0.91
N LEU A 25 2.90 23.97 1.45
CA LEU A 25 4.11 23.27 1.87
C LEU A 25 4.66 22.37 0.77
N LEU A 26 3.78 21.66 0.07
CA LEU A 26 4.16 20.64 -0.89
C LEU A 26 3.14 20.55 -2.02
N ASN A 27 3.64 20.42 -3.24
CA ASN A 27 2.84 20.03 -4.41
C ASN A 27 3.41 18.71 -4.96
N PHE A 28 2.58 17.67 -5.05
CA PHE A 28 2.99 16.35 -5.50
C PHE A 28 1.99 15.75 -6.52
N PRO A 29 2.46 14.92 -7.46
CA PRO A 29 1.59 14.32 -8.48
C PRO A 29 0.74 13.18 -7.88
N MET A 30 -0.54 13.12 -8.27
CA MET A 30 -1.48 12.04 -7.95
C MET A 30 -1.98 11.37 -9.23
N ILE A 31 -2.15 10.04 -9.21
CA ILE A 31 -2.63 9.25 -10.35
C ILE A 31 -4.08 8.84 -10.11
N GLY A 32 -4.88 8.74 -11.18
CA GLY A 32 -6.22 8.15 -11.13
C GLY A 32 -7.32 9.05 -10.57
N GLU A 33 -7.11 10.38 -10.54
CA GLU A 33 -8.10 11.38 -10.12
C GLU A 33 -8.80 11.06 -8.79
N PRO A 34 -8.08 11.02 -7.67
CA PRO A 34 -8.69 10.73 -6.38
C PRO A 34 -9.73 11.80 -6.00
N HIS A 35 -10.96 11.37 -5.73
CA HIS A 35 -12.09 12.27 -5.43
C HIS A 35 -12.18 12.69 -3.96
N TYR A 36 -11.69 11.84 -3.04
CA TYR A 36 -11.76 12.08 -1.61
C TYR A 36 -10.46 11.65 -0.93
N ALA A 37 -10.11 12.35 0.15
CA ALA A 37 -9.01 11.99 1.03
C ALA A 37 -9.47 12.14 2.49
N GLN A 38 -8.98 11.27 3.36
CA GLN A 38 -9.20 11.36 4.79
C GLN A 38 -7.87 11.13 5.51
N ALA A 39 -7.62 11.93 6.54
CA ALA A 39 -6.48 11.78 7.42
C ALA A 39 -6.95 11.30 8.80
N ILE A 40 -6.16 10.44 9.43
CA ILE A 40 -6.34 10.00 10.82
C ILE A 40 -5.01 10.10 11.56
N ASP A 41 -5.06 10.34 12.87
CA ASP A 41 -3.83 10.27 13.69
C ASP A 41 -3.27 8.84 13.65
N ALA A 42 -2.00 8.72 13.25
CA ALA A 42 -1.30 7.46 13.15
C ALA A 42 -1.35 6.66 14.47
N LYS A 43 -1.39 7.31 15.64
CA LYS A 43 -1.50 6.66 16.95
C LYS A 43 -2.75 5.76 17.07
N LEU A 44 -3.82 6.04 16.32
CA LEU A 44 -5.06 5.27 16.38
C LEU A 44 -4.97 3.89 15.70
N ILE A 45 -4.00 3.72 14.80
CA ILE A 45 -3.88 2.50 13.98
C ILE A 45 -2.52 1.81 14.06
N ARG A 46 -1.45 2.51 14.45
CA ARG A 46 -0.07 1.99 14.48
C ARG A 46 0.05 0.64 15.18
N ASP A 47 -0.56 0.51 16.36
CA ASP A 47 -0.46 -0.70 17.18
C ASP A 47 -1.44 -1.81 16.75
N LYS A 48 -2.32 -1.51 15.79
CA LYS A 48 -3.30 -2.45 15.21
C LYS A 48 -2.83 -3.03 13.88
N GLN A 49 -1.66 -2.65 13.38
CA GLN A 49 -1.14 -3.14 12.10
C GLN A 49 -0.60 -4.57 12.23
N VAL A 50 -1.09 -5.45 11.36
CA VAL A 50 -0.54 -6.81 11.21
C VAL A 50 0.80 -6.70 10.47
N LYS A 51 1.91 -6.98 11.17
CA LYS A 51 3.26 -6.91 10.59
C LYS A 51 3.57 -8.12 9.71
N PHE A 52 3.14 -9.29 10.16
CA PHE A 52 3.34 -10.56 9.46
C PHE A 52 2.08 -11.40 9.62
N TYR A 53 1.67 -12.06 8.54
CA TYR A 53 0.68 -13.12 8.63
C TYR A 53 1.35 -14.37 9.20
N LYS A 54 0.70 -15.01 10.18
CA LYS A 54 1.22 -16.25 10.75
C LYS A 54 1.14 -17.35 9.71
N LEU A 55 2.28 -17.90 9.34
CA LEU A 55 2.35 -18.99 8.37
C LEU A 55 1.60 -20.24 8.86
N ALA A 56 1.54 -20.46 10.17
CA ALA A 56 0.75 -21.51 10.80
C ALA A 56 -0.76 -21.42 10.50
N GLU A 57 -1.29 -20.21 10.27
CA GLU A 57 -2.70 -19.95 9.99
C GLU A 57 -3.01 -19.98 8.47
N ASN A 58 -2.02 -20.29 7.62
CA ASN A 58 -2.24 -20.42 6.18
C ASN A 58 -2.94 -21.76 5.86
N HIS A 59 -4.12 -21.69 5.25
CA HIS A 59 -4.93 -22.85 4.85
C HIS A 59 -4.92 -23.12 3.34
N HIS A 60 -4.02 -22.48 2.59
CA HIS A 60 -3.91 -22.69 1.15
C HIS A 60 -3.56 -24.16 0.84
N PRO A 61 -4.19 -24.81 -0.16
CA PRO A 61 -3.95 -26.23 -0.47
C PRO A 61 -2.50 -26.59 -0.79
N MET A 62 -1.73 -25.64 -1.32
CA MET A 62 -0.31 -25.79 -1.69
C MET A 62 0.62 -25.04 -0.72
N VAL A 63 0.29 -24.99 0.57
CA VAL A 63 1.10 -24.30 1.58
C VAL A 63 2.32 -25.14 2.00
N ALA A 64 3.46 -24.49 2.18
CA ALA A 64 4.57 -25.00 2.98
C ALA A 64 4.75 -24.10 4.20
N ARG A 65 4.61 -24.66 5.41
CA ARG A 65 4.70 -23.87 6.66
C ARG A 65 6.09 -23.88 7.29
N SER A 66 6.97 -24.72 6.77
CA SER A 66 8.36 -24.81 7.16
C SER A 66 9.19 -25.29 5.97
N GLU A 67 10.51 -25.10 6.04
CA GLU A 67 11.44 -25.61 5.02
C GLU A 67 11.31 -27.13 4.85
N ALA A 68 11.04 -27.86 5.95
CA ALA A 68 10.86 -29.31 5.93
C ALA A 68 9.60 -29.79 5.19
N GLU A 69 8.58 -28.94 5.05
CA GLU A 69 7.36 -29.24 4.29
C GLU A 69 7.53 -28.99 2.79
N THR A 70 8.66 -28.43 2.35
CA THR A 70 8.91 -28.20 0.94
C THR A 70 9.28 -29.50 0.22
N ASN A 71 8.66 -29.75 -0.91
CA ASN A 71 8.92 -30.92 -1.74
C ASN A 71 8.66 -30.63 -3.23
N VAL A 72 9.06 -31.58 -4.06
CA VAL A 72 8.67 -31.64 -5.48
C VAL A 72 7.76 -32.85 -5.64
N SER A 73 6.56 -32.65 -6.20
CA SER A 73 5.58 -33.72 -6.42
C SER A 73 5.13 -33.73 -7.88
N ARG A 74 4.94 -34.91 -8.47
CA ARG A 74 4.47 -35.05 -9.87
C ARG A 74 3.08 -35.66 -9.91
N ALA A 75 2.16 -35.01 -10.62
CA ALA A 75 0.83 -35.53 -10.97
C ALA A 75 0.69 -35.61 -12.50
N GLY A 76 1.03 -36.77 -13.07
CA GLY A 76 1.06 -36.97 -14.52
C GLY A 76 2.16 -36.14 -15.20
N LYS A 77 1.77 -35.19 -16.07
CA LYS A 77 2.70 -34.25 -16.73
C LYS A 77 2.90 -32.94 -15.95
N THR A 78 2.15 -32.72 -14.86
CA THR A 78 2.33 -31.58 -13.96
C THR A 78 3.36 -31.93 -12.89
N VAL A 79 4.32 -31.02 -12.66
CA VAL A 79 5.38 -31.10 -11.65
C VAL A 79 5.38 -29.79 -10.87
#